data_AF-A0A1J5Q7Y4-F1
#
_entry.id   AF-A0A1J5Q7Y4-F1
#
_cell.length_a   1.000
_cell.length_b   1.000
_cell.length_c   1.000
_cell.angle_alpha   90.00
_cell.angle_beta   90.00
_cell.angle_gamma   90.00
#
_symmetry.space_group_name_H-M   'P 1'
#
loop_
_entity.id
_entity.type
_entity.pdbx_description
1 polymer ?
#
loop_
_entity_poly.entity_id
_entity_poly.type
_entity_poly.pdbx_seq_one_letter_code
_entity_poly.pdbx_strand_id
1 'polypeptide(L)' 'MAGALGVRLSGPRIYHGSIADEPWLNEAARDPRAADIMQGLAIYARAMVLLTGCLVMLALAMPALT' A
#
# COMPACT_ATOMS: atom_id res chain seq x y z
N MET A 1 -0.02 -3.62 -0.06
CA MET A 1 -1.10 -3.39 -1.04
C MET A 1 -1.26 -4.58 -1.99
N ALA A 2 -0.28 -4.88 -2.87
CA ALA A 2 -0.34 -5.98 -3.85
C ALA A 2 -0.81 -7.33 -3.27
N GLY A 3 -0.16 -7.80 -2.20
CA GLY A 3 -0.57 -9.04 -1.51
C GLY A 3 -1.98 -8.99 -0.93
N ALA A 4 -2.38 -7.85 -0.37
CA ALA A 4 -3.71 -7.67 0.23
C ALA A 4 -4.84 -7.68 -0.81
N LEU A 5 -4.55 -7.26 -2.05
CA LEU A 5 -5.48 -7.28 -3.18
C LEU A 5 -5.38 -8.58 -4.01
N GLY A 6 -4.38 -9.42 -3.76
CA GLY A 6 -4.10 -10.60 -4.57
C GLY A 6 -3.75 -10.24 -6.02
N VAL A 7 -3.01 -9.15 -6.22
CA VAL A 7 -2.55 -8.68 -7.54
C VAL A 7 -1.05 -8.50 -7.55
N ARG A 8 -0.44 -8.59 -8.74
CA ARG A 8 0.95 -8.17 -8.95
C ARG A 8 1.03 -6.69 -9.30
N LEU A 9 2.04 -5.99 -8.79
CA LEU A 9 2.27 -4.57 -9.06
C LEU A 9 3.76 -4.33 -9.33
N SER A 10 4.12 -3.12 -9.78
CA SER A 10 5.51 -2.63 -9.84
C SER A 10 6.49 -3.32 -10.78
N GLY A 11 6.05 -4.28 -11.62
CA GLY A 11 6.88 -4.90 -12.65
C GLY A 11 7.44 -3.93 -13.70
N PRO A 12 7.86 -4.41 -14.88
CA PRO A 12 8.52 -3.57 -15.87
C PRO A 12 7.80 -2.24 -16.11
N ARG A 13 8.48 -1.14 -15.82
CA ARG A 13 7.91 0.21 -15.89
C ARG A 13 8.36 0.87 -17.17
N ILE A 14 7.43 1.56 -17.83
CA ILE A 14 7.73 2.32 -19.05
C ILE A 14 7.88 3.79 -18.67
N TYR A 15 9.10 4.31 -18.80
CA TYR A 15 9.41 5.73 -18.63
C TYR A 15 9.91 6.30 -19.94
N HIS A 16 9.18 7.26 -20.54
CA HIS A 16 9.57 7.88 -21.81
C HIS A 16 9.98 6.87 -22.91
N GLY A 17 9.27 5.74 -23.00
CA GLY A 17 9.57 4.67 -23.96
C GLY A 17 10.69 3.71 -23.56
N SER A 18 11.45 4.00 -22.49
CA SER A 18 12.42 3.08 -21.90
C SER A 18 11.72 2.13 -20.93
N ILE A 19 11.98 0.83 -21.06
CA ILE A 19 11.53 -0.18 -20.10
C ILE A 19 12.58 -0.30 -19.00
N ALA A 20 12.19 -0.10 -17.75
CA ALA A 20 12.96 -0.46 -16.57
C ALA A 20 12.46 -1.80 -16.05
N ASP A 21 13.32 -2.82 -16.05
CA ASP A 21 12.99 -4.19 -15.63
C ASP A 21 13.02 -4.30 -14.10
N GLU A 22 12.04 -3.66 -13.45
CA GLU A 22 11.85 -3.72 -12.00
C GLU A 22 11.10 -4.99 -11.58
N PRO A 23 11.42 -5.58 -10.42
CA PRO A 23 10.77 -6.79 -9.95
C PRO A 23 9.30 -6.55 -9.62
N TRP A 24 8.46 -7.54 -9.97
CA TRP A 24 7.07 -7.55 -9.57
C TRP A 24 6.93 -7.73 -8.05
N LEU A 25 6.10 -6.88 -7.44
CA LEU A 25 5.57 -7.17 -6.12
C LEU A 25 4.44 -8.17 -6.26
N ASN A 26 4.50 -9.30 -5.54
CA ASN A 26 3.50 -10.37 -5.57
C ASN A 26 3.36 -11.03 -6.97
N GLU A 27 4.49 -11.35 -7.59
CA GLU A 27 4.63 -11.78 -8.99
C GLU A 27 3.66 -12.88 -9.45
N ALA A 28 3.44 -13.89 -8.61
CA ALA A 28 2.58 -15.04 -8.93
C ALA A 28 1.08 -14.70 -8.99
N ALA A 29 0.68 -13.50 -8.59
CA ALA A 29 -0.70 -13.07 -8.60
C ALA A 29 -1.16 -12.52 -9.95
N ARG A 30 -2.48 -12.38 -10.11
CA ARG A 30 -3.09 -11.84 -11.34
C ARG A 30 -2.77 -10.36 -11.56
N ASP A 31 -2.97 -9.89 -12.78
CA ASP A 31 -2.98 -8.46 -13.08
C ASP A 31 -4.14 -7.73 -12.37
N PRO A 32 -3.93 -6.45 -12.01
CA PRO A 32 -4.98 -5.62 -11.43
C PRO A 32 -6.11 -5.34 -12.44
N ARG A 33 -7.32 -5.20 -11.91
CA ARG A 33 -8.56 -4.82 -12.59
C ARG A 33 -9.01 -3.46 -12.07
N ALA A 34 -9.89 -2.78 -12.80
CA ALA A 34 -10.41 -1.47 -12.40
C ALA A 34 -11.02 -1.46 -10.99
N ALA A 35 -11.71 -2.53 -10.59
CA ALA A 35 -12.32 -2.65 -9.26
C ALA A 35 -11.28 -2.64 -8.11
N ASP A 36 -10.03 -3.04 -8.38
CA ASP A 36 -8.97 -3.09 -7.37
C ASP A 36 -8.52 -1.69 -6.92
N ILE A 37 -8.79 -0.65 -7.72
CA ILE A 37 -8.50 0.74 -7.34
C ILE A 37 -9.30 1.13 -6.10
N MET A 38 -10.62 0.89 -6.14
CA MET A 38 -11.51 1.22 -5.03
C MET A 38 -11.22 0.36 -3.80
N GLN A 39 -10.92 -0.93 -4.01
CA GLN A 39 -10.52 -1.82 -2.92
C GLN A 39 -9.18 -1.37 -2.30
N GLY A 40 -8.22 -0.97 -3.12
CA GLY A 40 -6.92 -0.46 -2.69
C GLY A 40 -7.06 0.82 -1.87
N LEU A 41 -7.91 1.75 -2.30
CA LEU A 41 -8.20 2.97 -1.55
C LEU A 41 -8.83 2.66 -0.18
N ALA A 42 -9.77 1.71 -0.13
CA ALA A 42 -10.39 1.28 1.13
C ALA A 42 -9.35 0.65 2.08
N ILE A 43 -8.44 -0.18 1.58
CA ILE A 43 -7.33 -0.74 2.38
C ILE A 43 -6.43 0.38 2.90
N TYR A 44 -6.07 1.35 2.06
CA TYR A 44 -5.24 2.49 2.44
C TYR A 44 -5.91 3.32 3.55
N ALA A 45 -7.18 3.68 3.39
CA ALA A 45 -7.92 4.45 4.39
C ALA A 45 -7.98 3.72 5.74
N ARG A 46 -8.24 2.41 5.74
CA ARG A 46 -8.22 1.59 6.96
C ARG A 46 -6.84 1.58 7.61
N ALA A 47 -5.76 1.46 6.82
CA ALA A 47 -4.40 1.51 7.34
C ALA A 47 -4.07 2.87 7.96
N MET A 48 -4.53 3.97 7.37
CA MET A 48 -4.35 5.32 7.94
C MET A 48 -5.12 5.52 9.25
N VAL A 49 -6.35 5.02 9.34
CA VAL A 49 -7.12 5.04 10.60
C VAL A 49 -6.40 4.25 11.70
N LEU A 50 -5.90 3.05 11.37
CA LEU A 50 -5.13 2.24 12.32
C LEU A 50 -3.85 2.94 12.78
N LEU A 51 -3.06 3.47 11.83
CA LEU A 51 -1.84 4.22 12.14
C LEU A 51 -2.14 5.42 13.03
N THR A 52 -3.19 6.19 12.71
CA THR A 52 -3.64 7.34 13.50
C THR A 52 -3.99 6.91 14.92
N GLY A 53 -4.75 5.82 15.08
CA GLY A 53 -5.09 5.26 16.38
C GLY A 53 -3.84 4.86 17.18
N CYS A 54 -2.88 4.19 16.56
CA CYS A 54 -1.61 3.84 17.19
C CYS A 54 -0.82 5.08 17.65
N LEU A 55 -0.76 6.13 16.82
CA LEU A 55 -0.06 7.37 17.16
C LEU A 55 -0.76 8.13 18.29
N VAL A 56 -2.10 8.17 18.31
CA VAL A 56 -2.88 8.74 19.41
C VAL A 56 -2.63 7.97 20.70
N MET A 57 -2.68 6.64 20.67
CA MET A 57 -2.37 5.82 21.84
C MET A 57 -0.95 6.07 22.35
N LEU A 58 0.03 6.13 21.46
CA LEU A 58 1.42 6.42 21.83
C LEU A 58 1.55 7.81 22.46
N ALA A 59 0.92 8.83 21.88
CA ALA A 59 0.95 10.19 22.40
C ALA A 59 0.31 10.29 23.81
N LEU A 60 -0.77 9.56 24.05
CA LEU A 60 -1.43 9.51 25.36
C LEU A 60 -0.65 8.66 26.39
N ALA A 61 0.10 7.65 25.94
CA ALA A 61 0.88 6.78 26.81
C ALA A 61 2.21 7.41 27.26
N MET A 62 2.72 8.41 26.53
CA MET A 62 3.88 9.18 26.96
C MET A 62 3.44 10.25 27.96
N PRO A 63 3.89 10.22 29.24
CA PRO A 63 3.69 11.36 30.12
C PRO A 63 4.38 12.57 29.51
N ALA A 64 3.72 13.73 29.56
CA ALA A 64 4.35 14.99 29.15
C ALA A 64 5.70 15.11 29.86
N LEU A 65 6.76 15.42 29.13
CA LEU A 65 8.03 15.83 29.74
C LEU A 65 7.77 17.18 30.44
N THR A 66 7.25 17.12 31.67
CA THR A 66 7.13 18.23 32.60
C THR A 66 8.16 18.08 33.70
#